data_AF-A0A168NUQ1-F1
#
_entry.id   AF-A0A168NUQ1-F1
#
_cell.length_a   1.000
_cell.length_b   1.000
_cell.length_c   1.000
_cell.angle_alpha   90.00
_cell.angle_beta   90.00
_cell.angle_gamma   90.00
#
_symmetry.space_group_name_H-M   'P 1'
#
loop_
_entity.id
_entity.type
_entity.pdbx_description
1 polymer ?
#
loop_
_entity_poly.entity_id
_entity_poly.type
_entity_poly.pdbx_seq_one_letter_code
_entity_poly.pdbx_strand_id
1 'polypeptide(L)'
;MENLQLEILLERAQSGDKNAVENICSKFNGMVINMAKCTYIKGYDMDDLIQEGRYSVIKAIGMYDINSKYPFAAYVKSSVKKNFYNMIRTNIRKVSCCSLYSKNDEGCEFINMIASSENIEEDLIKRKLMIKLKNSMDKLPEDKRNLIYWYYIENKSLNEYAEKEGISYRTAVYRKRKALESLKSFLV
;
A
#
# COMPACT_ATOMS: atom_id res chain seq x y z
N MET A 1 -43.28 15.78 29.13
CA MET A 1 -42.28 16.72 29.66
C MET A 1 -40.87 16.41 29.17
N GLU A 2 -40.43 15.14 29.16
CA GLU A 2 -39.07 14.76 28.76
C GLU A 2 -38.74 15.00 27.27
N ASN A 3 -39.72 14.84 26.37
CA ASN A 3 -39.54 15.08 24.93
C ASN A 3 -39.35 16.58 24.60
N LEU A 4 -40.13 17.46 25.24
CA LEU A 4 -40.05 18.91 25.04
C LEU A 4 -38.69 19.48 25.48
N GLN A 5 -38.11 18.93 26.56
CA GLN A 5 -36.76 19.30 27.00
C GLN A 5 -35.68 18.84 26.01
N LEU A 6 -35.88 17.71 25.33
CA LEU A 6 -34.93 17.20 24.34
C LEU A 6 -34.93 18.04 23.06
N GLU A 7 -36.09 18.52 22.63
CA GLU A 7 -36.24 19.42 21.48
C GLU A 7 -35.57 20.78 21.71
N ILE A 8 -35.76 21.39 22.88
CA ILE A 8 -35.08 22.65 23.25
C ILE A 8 -33.55 22.48 23.29
N LEU A 9 -33.07 21.36 23.83
CA LEU A 9 -31.63 21.05 23.82
C LEU A 9 -31.11 20.85 22.39
N LEU A 10 -31.90 20.24 21.51
CA LEU A 10 -31.54 19.99 20.13
C LEU A 10 -31.37 21.30 19.35
N GLU A 11 -32.32 22.24 19.47
CA GLU A 11 -32.23 23.56 18.81
C GLU A 11 -30.96 24.32 19.24
N ARG A 12 -30.66 24.32 20.54
CA ARG A 12 -29.43 24.93 21.08
C ARG A 12 -28.18 24.23 20.56
N ALA A 13 -28.18 22.90 20.54
CA ALA A 13 -27.06 22.10 20.07
C ALA A 13 -26.79 22.34 18.57
N GLN A 14 -27.84 22.44 17.75
CA GLN A 14 -27.74 22.78 16.32
C GLN A 14 -27.24 24.22 16.09
N SER A 15 -27.52 25.13 17.03
CA SER A 15 -27.01 26.51 17.03
C SER A 15 -25.54 26.61 17.49
N GLY A 16 -24.88 25.49 17.82
CA GLY A 16 -23.48 25.43 18.21
C GLY A 16 -23.22 25.47 19.73
N ASP A 17 -24.25 25.37 20.57
CA ASP A 17 -24.09 25.30 22.03
C ASP A 17 -23.44 23.96 22.44
N LYS A 18 -22.17 24.02 22.82
CA LYS A 18 -21.38 22.84 23.23
C LYS A 18 -21.96 22.13 24.45
N ASN A 19 -22.51 22.88 25.42
CA ASN A 19 -23.12 22.28 26.60
C ASN A 19 -24.39 21.53 26.23
N ALA A 20 -25.16 22.03 25.27
CA ALA A 20 -26.33 21.32 24.76
C ALA A 20 -25.95 20.02 24.04
N VAL A 21 -24.90 20.05 23.21
CA VAL A 21 -24.34 18.85 22.56
C VAL A 21 -23.88 17.82 23.60
N GLU A 22 -23.11 18.25 24.62
CA GLU A 22 -22.60 17.37 25.67
C GLU A 22 -23.73 16.71 26.49
N ASN A 23 -24.78 17.48 26.82
CA ASN A 23 -25.96 16.96 27.50
C ASN A 23 -26.69 15.89 26.68
N ILE A 24 -26.86 16.12 25.37
CA ILE A 24 -27.46 15.13 24.46
C ILE A 24 -26.58 13.88 24.39
N CYS A 25 -25.27 14.04 24.16
CA CYS A 25 -24.33 12.93 24.11
C CYS A 25 -24.36 12.09 25.39
N SER A 26 -24.40 12.72 26.55
CA SER A 26 -24.49 12.06 27.86
C SER A 26 -25.78 11.24 27.99
N LYS A 27 -26.93 11.76 27.54
CA LYS A 27 -28.22 11.03 27.55
C LYS A 27 -28.17 9.76 26.69
N PHE A 28 -27.51 9.80 25.53
CA PHE A 28 -27.42 8.65 24.63
C PHE A 28 -26.23 7.72 24.91
N ASN A 29 -25.31 8.09 25.81
CA ASN A 29 -24.08 7.34 26.07
C ASN A 29 -24.35 5.87 26.47
N GLY A 30 -25.33 5.61 27.34
CA GLY A 30 -25.69 4.25 27.73
C GLY A 30 -26.21 3.40 26.56
N MET A 31 -26.99 4.00 25.65
CA MET A 31 -27.47 3.34 24.44
C MET A 31 -26.30 3.00 23.50
N VAL A 32 -25.37 3.93 23.30
CA VAL A 32 -24.19 3.74 22.46
C VAL A 32 -23.33 2.59 23.00
N ILE A 33 -23.05 2.59 24.32
CA ILE A 33 -22.26 1.53 24.96
C ILE A 33 -22.93 0.17 24.76
N ASN A 34 -24.26 0.07 24.96
CA ASN A 34 -24.97 -1.19 24.77
C ASN A 34 -24.93 -1.66 23.29
N MET A 35 -25.07 -0.76 22.33
CA MET A 35 -24.95 -1.12 20.91
C MET A 35 -23.53 -1.54 20.54
N ALA A 36 -22.51 -0.85 21.06
CA ALA A 36 -21.11 -1.20 20.86
C ALA A 36 -20.80 -2.59 21.42
N LYS A 37 -21.32 -2.95 22.61
CA LYS A 37 -21.15 -4.29 23.22
C LYS A 37 -21.71 -5.41 22.34
N CYS A 38 -22.78 -5.12 21.59
CA CYS A 38 -23.42 -6.08 20.69
C CYS A 38 -22.83 -6.06 19.27
N THR A 39 -21.77 -5.31 19.03
CA THR A 39 -21.16 -5.12 17.70
C THR A 39 -19.74 -5.64 17.72
N TYR A 40 -19.36 -6.43 16.71
CA TYR A 40 -17.99 -6.90 16.52
C TYR A 40 -17.49 -6.48 15.14
N ILE A 41 -16.33 -5.84 15.10
CA ILE A 41 -15.65 -5.42 13.87
C ILE A 41 -14.18 -5.78 14.02
N LYS A 42 -13.64 -6.56 13.07
CA LYS A 42 -12.24 -7.01 13.13
C LYS A 42 -11.29 -5.80 13.16
N GLY A 43 -10.43 -5.76 14.17
CA GLY A 43 -9.43 -4.70 14.38
C GLY A 43 -9.97 -3.42 15.03
N TYR A 44 -11.16 -3.47 15.64
CA TYR A 44 -11.69 -2.39 16.47
C TYR A 44 -11.84 -2.89 17.90
N ASP A 45 -11.39 -2.08 18.85
CA ASP A 45 -11.61 -2.33 20.26
C ASP A 45 -12.94 -1.74 20.73
N MET A 46 -13.36 -2.11 21.94
CA MET A 46 -14.62 -1.65 22.50
C MET A 46 -14.68 -0.11 22.59
N ASP A 47 -13.57 0.52 22.94
CA ASP A 47 -13.48 1.98 23.03
C ASP A 47 -13.63 2.63 21.65
N ASP A 48 -13.06 2.05 20.59
CA ASP A 48 -13.23 2.54 19.22
C ASP A 48 -14.70 2.51 18.80
N LEU A 49 -15.40 1.41 19.09
CA LEU A 49 -16.82 1.27 18.77
C LEU A 49 -17.67 2.28 19.55
N ILE A 50 -17.37 2.52 20.82
CA ILE A 50 -18.05 3.56 21.61
C ILE A 50 -17.83 4.94 20.97
N GLN A 51 -16.61 5.25 20.56
CA GLN A 51 -16.27 6.54 19.97
C GLN A 51 -16.97 6.75 18.62
N GLU A 52 -17.02 5.75 17.75
CA GLU A 52 -17.76 5.79 16.48
C GLU A 52 -19.27 5.95 16.70
N GLY A 53 -19.81 5.30 17.73
CA GLY A 53 -21.19 5.48 18.14
C GLY A 53 -21.47 6.90 18.63
N ARG A 54 -20.61 7.47 19.49
CA ARG A 54 -20.73 8.86 19.97
C ARG A 54 -20.63 9.87 18.82
N TYR A 55 -19.70 9.65 17.90
CA TYR A 55 -19.57 10.46 16.70
C TYR A 55 -20.85 10.42 15.85
N SER A 56 -21.49 9.26 15.75
CA SER A 56 -22.79 9.12 15.06
C SER A 56 -23.93 9.87 15.75
N VAL A 57 -23.89 10.02 17.08
CA VAL A 57 -24.84 10.89 17.83
C VAL A 57 -24.60 12.36 17.49
N ILE A 58 -23.34 12.82 17.52
CA ILE A 58 -22.99 14.20 17.18
C ILE A 58 -23.41 14.53 15.75
N LYS A 59 -23.16 13.62 14.81
CA LYS A 59 -23.61 13.76 13.43
C LYS A 59 -25.13 13.80 13.32
N ALA A 60 -25.84 12.99 14.12
CA ALA A 60 -27.30 13.00 14.14
C ALA A 60 -27.87 14.31 14.66
N ILE A 61 -27.24 14.96 15.64
CA ILE A 61 -27.63 16.31 16.12
C ILE A 61 -27.65 17.29 14.94
N GLY A 62 -26.57 17.36 14.17
CA GLY A 62 -26.46 18.32 13.07
C GLY A 62 -27.32 18.00 11.83
N MET A 63 -27.69 16.74 11.61
CA MET A 63 -28.43 16.30 10.42
C MET A 63 -29.92 16.10 10.63
N TYR A 64 -30.41 16.13 11.87
CA TYR A 64 -31.81 15.91 12.16
C TYR A 64 -32.66 17.13 11.79
N ASP A 65 -33.77 16.88 11.10
CA ASP A 65 -34.79 17.89 10.82
C ASP A 65 -35.76 18.01 12.00
N ILE A 66 -35.82 19.21 12.62
CA ILE A 66 -36.69 19.52 13.75
C ILE A 66 -38.18 19.32 13.38
N ASN A 67 -38.55 19.50 12.11
CA ASN A 67 -39.91 19.33 11.63
C ASN A 67 -40.24 17.86 11.27
N SER A 68 -39.32 16.94 11.55
CA SER A 68 -39.51 15.51 11.27
C SER A 68 -40.68 14.93 12.05
N LYS A 69 -41.45 14.07 11.40
CA LYS A 69 -42.53 13.28 12.04
C LYS A 69 -42.01 12.19 12.97
N TYR A 70 -40.70 11.90 12.94
CA TYR A 70 -40.09 10.84 13.74
C TYR A 70 -39.30 11.44 14.91
N PRO A 71 -39.46 10.92 16.15
CA PRO A 71 -38.75 11.44 17.31
C PRO A 71 -37.21 11.41 17.15
N PHE A 72 -36.53 12.44 17.65
CA PHE A 72 -35.08 12.55 17.59
C PHE A 72 -34.36 11.31 18.16
N ALA A 73 -34.82 10.78 19.30
CA ALA A 73 -34.23 9.57 19.89
C ALA A 73 -34.27 8.35 18.94
N ALA A 74 -35.35 8.17 18.18
CA ALA A 74 -35.47 7.10 17.18
C ALA A 74 -34.52 7.33 15.99
N TYR A 75 -34.33 8.60 15.59
CA TYR A 75 -33.37 8.96 14.56
C TYR A 75 -31.92 8.70 15.00
N VAL A 76 -31.55 9.11 16.23
CA VAL A 76 -30.21 8.85 16.79
C VAL A 76 -29.93 7.36 16.86
N LYS A 77 -30.86 6.56 17.39
CA LYS A 77 -30.77 5.10 17.40
C LYS A 77 -30.55 4.51 16.01
N SER A 78 -31.29 5.00 15.02
CA SER A 78 -31.15 4.55 13.62
C SER A 78 -29.81 4.98 13.01
N SER A 79 -29.32 6.17 13.32
CA SER A 79 -28.04 6.70 12.86
C SER A 79 -26.86 5.85 13.36
N VAL A 80 -26.79 5.59 14.67
CA VAL A 80 -25.75 4.76 15.28
C VAL A 80 -25.79 3.34 14.71
N LYS A 81 -26.98 2.73 14.65
CA LYS A 81 -27.16 1.39 14.06
C LYS A 81 -26.68 1.33 12.61
N LYS A 82 -27.06 2.32 11.78
CA LYS A 82 -26.65 2.40 10.37
C LYS A 82 -25.14 2.58 10.22
N ASN A 83 -24.52 3.38 11.07
CA ASN A 83 -23.06 3.56 11.08
C ASN A 83 -22.36 2.21 11.33
N PHE A 84 -22.72 1.49 12.40
CA PHE A 84 -22.11 0.20 12.70
C PHE A 84 -22.30 -0.83 11.59
N TYR A 85 -23.48 -0.93 10.98
CA TYR A 85 -23.67 -1.81 9.81
C TYR A 85 -22.80 -1.42 8.63
N ASN A 86 -22.63 -0.13 8.36
CA ASN A 86 -21.76 0.34 7.29
C ASN A 86 -20.29 0.01 7.58
N MET A 87 -19.85 0.15 8.83
CA MET A 87 -18.50 -0.23 9.24
C MET A 87 -18.27 -1.73 9.08
N ILE A 88 -19.21 -2.57 9.53
CA ILE A 88 -19.14 -4.03 9.33
C ILE A 88 -19.02 -4.35 7.83
N ARG A 89 -19.92 -3.80 7.01
CA ARG A 89 -19.94 -4.03 5.55
C ARG A 89 -18.63 -3.60 4.87
N THR A 90 -18.04 -2.50 5.33
CA THR A 90 -16.79 -1.97 4.77
C THR A 90 -15.58 -2.79 5.24
N ASN A 91 -15.58 -3.24 6.50
CA ASN A 91 -14.49 -4.02 7.06
C ASN A 91 -14.38 -5.42 6.41
N ILE A 92 -15.51 -6.07 6.11
CA ILE A 92 -15.54 -7.36 5.38
C ILE A 92 -14.88 -7.26 4.00
N ARG A 93 -14.93 -6.10 3.34
CA ARG A 93 -14.31 -5.88 2.03
C ARG A 93 -12.80 -5.70 2.10
N LYS A 94 -12.23 -5.45 3.27
CA LYS A 94 -10.77 -5.34 3.42
C LYS A 94 -10.16 -6.73 3.24
N VAL A 95 -9.08 -6.81 2.46
CA VAL A 95 -8.34 -8.06 2.26
C VAL A 95 -7.94 -8.60 3.63
N SER A 96 -8.25 -9.87 3.90
CA SER A 96 -7.83 -10.51 5.13
C SER A 96 -6.31 -10.65 5.11
N CYS A 97 -5.61 -9.79 5.85
CA CYS A 97 -4.20 -9.98 6.14
C CYS A 97 -4.03 -10.93 7.33
N CYS A 98 -3.11 -11.88 7.20
CA CYS A 98 -2.57 -12.65 8.30
C CYS A 98 -1.29 -11.97 8.83
N SER A 99 -0.96 -12.22 10.09
CA SER A 99 0.35 -11.83 10.63
C SER A 99 1.42 -12.71 10.01
N LEU A 100 2.60 -12.15 9.71
CA LEU A 100 3.74 -12.95 9.26
C LEU A 100 4.21 -13.95 10.33
N TYR A 101 3.91 -13.69 11.60
CA TYR A 101 4.19 -14.59 12.72
C TYR A 101 3.07 -15.60 13.00
N SER A 102 1.99 -15.58 12.21
CA SER A 102 0.99 -16.65 12.27
C SER A 102 1.60 -17.95 11.76
N LYS A 103 1.21 -19.06 12.39
CA LYS A 103 1.69 -20.41 12.07
C LYS A 103 0.73 -21.14 11.13
N ASN A 104 1.26 -21.97 10.23
CA ASN A 104 0.47 -22.93 9.46
C ASN A 104 0.12 -24.17 10.31
N ASP A 105 -0.57 -25.15 9.70
CA ASP A 105 -0.97 -26.41 10.34
C ASP A 105 0.22 -27.25 10.85
N GLU A 106 1.42 -26.99 10.34
CA GLU A 106 2.68 -27.63 10.73
C GLU A 106 3.44 -26.84 11.82
N GLY A 107 2.90 -25.70 12.27
CA GLY A 107 3.53 -24.86 13.28
C GLY A 107 4.62 -23.90 12.79
N CYS A 108 4.86 -23.83 11.46
CA CYS A 108 5.83 -22.92 10.85
C CYS A 108 5.22 -21.53 10.64
N GLU A 109 5.95 -20.49 11.04
CA GLU A 109 5.54 -19.09 10.82
C GLU A 109 5.60 -18.72 9.34
N PHE A 110 4.63 -17.93 8.86
CA PHE A 110 4.58 -17.50 7.45
C PHE A 110 5.82 -16.72 7.02
N ILE A 111 6.46 -15.98 7.92
CA ILE A 111 7.70 -15.24 7.63
C ILE A 111 8.81 -16.16 7.11
N ASN A 112 8.84 -17.42 7.57
CA ASN A 112 9.86 -18.40 7.17
C ASN A 112 9.55 -19.06 5.82
N MET A 113 8.33 -18.90 5.29
CA MET A 113 7.93 -19.43 3.98
C MET A 113 8.18 -18.45 2.84
N ILE A 114 8.42 -17.18 3.16
CA ILE A 114 8.73 -16.16 2.17
C ILE A 114 10.15 -16.40 1.67
N ALA A 115 10.29 -16.65 0.37
CA ALA A 115 11.59 -16.84 -0.25
C ALA A 115 12.45 -15.58 -0.14
N SER A 116 13.72 -15.76 0.25
CA SER A 116 14.71 -14.67 0.18
C SER A 116 14.94 -14.28 -1.28
N SER A 117 15.18 -12.98 -1.50
CA SER A 117 15.64 -12.47 -2.80
C SER A 117 17.12 -12.82 -3.09
N GLU A 118 17.86 -13.29 -2.08
CA GLU A 118 19.26 -13.65 -2.21
C GLU A 118 19.39 -15.05 -2.83
N ASN A 119 20.12 -15.13 -3.95
CA ASN A 119 20.45 -16.39 -4.60
C ASN A 119 21.97 -16.51 -4.73
N ILE A 120 22.58 -17.14 -3.71
CA ILE A 120 24.05 -17.29 -3.62
C ILE A 120 24.60 -18.07 -4.83
N GLU A 121 23.86 -19.06 -5.34
CA GLU A 121 24.29 -19.83 -6.51
C GLU A 121 24.33 -18.93 -7.75
N GLU A 122 23.27 -18.17 -8.00
CA GLU A 122 23.20 -17.23 -9.12
C GLU A 122 24.29 -16.16 -9.02
N ASP A 123 24.54 -15.64 -7.81
CA ASP A 123 25.60 -14.67 -7.55
C ASP A 123 27.00 -15.24 -7.82
N LEU A 124 27.25 -16.49 -7.44
CA LEU A 124 28.50 -17.19 -7.74
C LEU A 124 28.67 -17.44 -9.24
N ILE A 125 27.59 -17.82 -9.94
CA ILE A 125 27.59 -17.99 -11.40
C ILE A 125 27.92 -16.67 -12.08
N LYS A 126 27.25 -15.57 -11.69
CA LYS A 126 27.52 -14.21 -12.18
C LYS A 126 28.97 -13.80 -11.94
N ARG A 127 29.51 -14.05 -10.74
CA ARG A 127 30.91 -13.73 -10.41
C ARG A 127 31.90 -14.51 -11.28
N LYS A 128 31.68 -15.82 -11.45
CA LYS A 128 32.51 -16.66 -12.33
C LYS A 128 32.44 -16.20 -13.78
N LEU A 129 31.25 -15.85 -14.27
CA LEU A 129 31.04 -15.31 -15.60
C LEU A 129 31.80 -13.99 -15.78
N MET A 130 31.73 -13.09 -14.80
CA MET A 130 32.44 -11.81 -14.84
C MET A 130 33.96 -11.98 -14.88
N ILE A 131 34.51 -12.92 -14.12
CA ILE A 131 35.96 -13.24 -14.17
C ILE A 131 36.34 -13.78 -15.54
N LYS A 132 35.57 -14.73 -16.10
CA LYS A 132 35.80 -15.26 -17.44
C LYS A 132 35.73 -14.16 -18.49
N LEU A 133 34.68 -13.34 -18.46
CA LEU A 133 34.49 -12.22 -19.38
C LEU A 133 35.64 -11.24 -19.31
N LYS A 134 36.09 -10.86 -18.11
CA LYS A 134 37.25 -9.99 -17.91
C LYS A 134 38.50 -10.58 -18.55
N ASN A 135 38.81 -11.84 -18.27
CA ASN A 135 39.97 -12.52 -18.85
C ASN A 135 39.88 -12.59 -20.39
N SER A 136 38.69 -12.80 -20.95
CA SER A 136 38.47 -12.79 -22.40
C SER A 136 38.61 -11.39 -23.01
N MET A 137 38.14 -10.35 -22.31
CA MET A 137 38.33 -8.94 -22.66
C MET A 137 39.80 -8.53 -22.62
N ASP A 138 40.59 -9.06 -21.69
CA ASP A 138 42.03 -8.80 -21.58
C ASP A 138 42.81 -9.38 -22.77
N LYS A 139 42.38 -10.55 -23.30
CA LYS A 139 42.96 -11.20 -24.48
C LYS A 139 42.61 -10.53 -25.81
N LEU A 140 41.62 -9.64 -25.85
CA LEU A 140 41.23 -8.96 -27.08
C LEU A 140 42.24 -7.88 -27.48
N PRO A 141 42.53 -7.73 -28.79
CA PRO A 141 43.21 -6.55 -29.30
C PRO A 141 42.51 -5.25 -28.88
N GLU A 142 43.31 -4.22 -28.62
CA GLU A 142 42.85 -2.96 -28.04
C GLU A 142 41.72 -2.32 -28.85
N ASP A 143 41.82 -2.27 -30.17
CA ASP A 143 40.79 -1.70 -31.06
C ASP A 143 39.42 -2.39 -30.89
N LYS A 144 39.42 -3.72 -30.76
CA LYS A 144 38.20 -4.53 -30.60
C LYS A 144 37.60 -4.33 -29.21
N ARG A 145 38.46 -4.29 -28.19
CA ARG A 145 38.06 -4.03 -26.80
C ARG A 145 37.45 -2.64 -26.67
N ASN A 146 38.08 -1.61 -27.24
CA ASN A 146 37.62 -0.22 -27.20
C ASN A 146 36.25 -0.07 -27.87
N LEU A 147 36.02 -0.74 -29.00
CA LEU A 147 34.70 -0.78 -29.66
C LEU A 147 33.62 -1.42 -28.76
N ILE A 148 33.93 -2.51 -28.07
CA ILE A 148 32.99 -3.14 -27.14
C ILE A 148 32.68 -2.22 -25.96
N TYR A 149 33.68 -1.56 -25.36
CA TYR A 149 33.50 -0.58 -24.29
C TYR A 149 32.65 0.60 -24.75
N TRP A 150 32.96 1.19 -25.90
CA TRP A 150 32.21 2.30 -26.48
C TRP A 150 30.72 1.98 -26.62
N TYR A 151 30.40 0.79 -27.14
CA TYR A 151 29.02 0.43 -27.43
C TYR A 151 28.24 -0.07 -26.20
N TYR A 152 28.83 -0.93 -25.37
CA TYR A 152 28.10 -1.61 -24.28
C TYR A 152 28.28 -0.98 -22.89
N ILE A 153 29.37 -0.24 -22.67
CA ILE A 153 29.66 0.39 -21.36
C ILE A 153 29.37 1.88 -21.41
N GLU A 154 29.80 2.57 -22.47
CA GLU A 154 29.53 4.00 -22.64
C GLU A 154 28.17 4.30 -23.28
N ASN A 155 27.44 3.26 -23.74
CA ASN A 155 26.15 3.38 -24.44
C ASN A 155 26.17 4.32 -25.66
N LYS A 156 27.33 4.46 -26.32
CA LYS A 156 27.48 5.31 -27.51
C LYS A 156 27.15 4.54 -28.78
N SER A 157 26.69 5.26 -29.79
CA SER A 157 26.22 4.67 -31.04
C SER A 157 27.39 4.23 -31.94
N LEU A 158 27.08 3.29 -32.85
CA LEU A 158 28.01 2.89 -33.89
C LEU A 158 28.22 3.98 -34.96
N ASN A 159 27.29 4.93 -35.09
CA ASN A 159 27.45 6.09 -35.96
C ASN A 159 28.56 7.00 -35.40
N GLU A 160 28.47 7.34 -34.11
CA GLU A 160 29.49 8.16 -33.45
C GLU A 160 30.86 7.46 -33.44
N TYR A 161 30.89 6.14 -33.27
CA TYR A 161 32.13 5.37 -33.40
C TYR A 161 32.70 5.45 -34.82
N ALA A 162 31.86 5.33 -35.84
CA ALA A 162 32.26 5.38 -37.25
C ALA A 162 32.81 6.77 -37.62
N GLU A 163 32.16 7.84 -37.16
CA GLU A 163 32.61 9.23 -37.33
C GLU A 163 33.94 9.48 -36.64
N LYS A 164 34.10 9.03 -35.39
CA LYS A 164 35.34 9.18 -34.61
C LYS A 164 36.54 8.49 -35.27
N GLU A 165 36.34 7.28 -35.78
CA GLU A 165 37.40 6.47 -36.40
C GLU A 165 37.59 6.76 -37.90
N GLY A 166 36.77 7.64 -38.49
CA GLY A 166 36.82 7.96 -39.92
C GLY A 166 36.47 6.78 -40.83
N ILE A 167 35.59 5.88 -40.39
CA ILE A 167 35.18 4.68 -41.14
C ILE A 167 33.71 4.72 -41.55
N SER A 168 33.31 3.89 -42.51
CA SER A 168 31.89 3.74 -42.83
C SER A 168 31.11 3.05 -41.70
N TYR A 169 29.84 3.40 -41.53
CA TYR A 169 28.95 2.72 -40.59
C TYR A 169 28.93 1.19 -40.78
N ARG A 170 28.91 0.73 -42.03
CA ARG A 170 28.96 -0.71 -42.37
C ARG A 170 30.24 -1.37 -41.84
N THR A 171 31.36 -0.68 -41.91
CA THR A 171 32.65 -1.13 -41.36
C THR A 171 32.60 -1.22 -39.84
N ALA A 172 31.99 -0.23 -39.15
CA ALA A 172 31.82 -0.26 -37.69
C ALA A 172 30.96 -1.45 -37.24
N VAL A 173 29.84 -1.72 -37.94
CA VAL A 173 28.99 -2.89 -37.69
C VAL A 173 29.77 -4.20 -37.87
N TYR A 174 30.53 -4.31 -38.97
CA TYR A 174 31.37 -5.48 -39.23
C TYR A 174 32.43 -5.68 -38.14
N ARG A 175 33.14 -4.61 -37.74
CA ARG A 175 34.15 -4.65 -36.67
C ARG A 175 33.54 -5.05 -35.33
N LYS A 176 32.35 -4.54 -34.96
CA LYS A 176 31.65 -4.95 -33.73
C LYS A 176 31.36 -6.44 -33.74
N ARG A 177 30.81 -6.95 -34.85
CA ARG A 177 30.51 -8.37 -35.01
C ARG A 177 31.78 -9.23 -34.88
N LYS A 178 32.88 -8.82 -35.52
CA LYS A 178 34.17 -9.51 -35.39
C LYS A 178 34.77 -9.44 -33.99
N ALA A 179 34.58 -8.33 -33.28
CA ALA A 179 34.98 -8.20 -31.88
C ALA A 179 34.20 -9.18 -30.98
N LEU A 180 32.89 -9.31 -31.19
CA LEU A 180 32.04 -10.27 -30.47
C LEU A 180 32.36 -11.73 -30.80
N GLU A 181 32.65 -12.06 -32.07
CA GLU A 181 33.11 -13.40 -32.46
C GLU A 181 34.43 -13.77 -31.76
N SER A 182 35.40 -12.84 -31.74
CA SER A 182 36.66 -13.05 -31.02
C SER A 182 36.42 -13.18 -29.51
N LEU A 183 35.58 -12.33 -28.92
CA LEU A 183 35.24 -12.42 -27.50
C LEU A 183 34.63 -13.79 -27.17
N LYS A 184 33.70 -14.27 -28.00
CA LYS A 184 33.07 -15.59 -27.85
C LYS A 184 34.10 -16.72 -27.92
N SER A 185 35.08 -16.64 -28.83
CA SER A 185 36.13 -17.67 -28.93
C SER A 185 37.01 -17.75 -27.68
N PHE A 186 37.17 -16.66 -26.93
CA PHE A 186 37.95 -16.62 -25.69
C PHE A 186 37.13 -16.92 -24.42
N LEU A 187 35.81 -17.02 -24.54
CA LEU A 187 34.88 -17.31 -23.43
C LEU A 187 34.64 -18.81 -23.23
N VAL A 188 34.87 -19.62 -24.28
CA VAL A 188 34.84 -21.09 -24.27
C VAL A 188 36.12 -21.60 -23.62
#